data_AF-A0A7S1J788-F1
#
_entry.id   AF-A0A7S1J788-F1
#
_cell.length_a   1.000
_cell.length_b   1.000
_cell.length_c   1.000
_cell.angle_alpha   90.00
_cell.angle_beta   90.00
_cell.angle_gamma   90.00
#
_symmetry.space_group_name_H-M   'P 1'
#
loop_
_entity.id
_entity.type
_entity.pdbx_description
1 polymer ?
#
loop_
_entity_poly.entity_id
_entity_poly.type
_entity_poly.pdbx_seq_one_letter_code
_entity_poly.pdbx_strand_id
1 'polypeptide(L)'
;RNCSVECPGTPDRRCSGHGQCQDGSDRDGTCACDAHWYGPECAVFCDPNQCFDPGTYPAPHAQCKPGTGLCECQRNMTGYWAGAQCNVCMEGYYGVDCSVP
;
A
#
# COMPACT_ATOMS: atom_id res chain seq x y z
N ARG A 1 12.63 -29.50 -9.56
CA ARG A 1 12.10 -28.68 -8.44
C ARG A 1 13.20 -27.73 -8.03
N ASN A 2 12.97 -26.42 -8.15
CA ASN A 2 13.99 -25.39 -7.97
C ASN A 2 13.95 -24.91 -6.51
N CYS A 3 14.93 -25.31 -5.70
CA CYS A 3 15.08 -24.88 -4.31
C CYS A 3 15.78 -23.52 -4.19
N SER A 4 15.95 -22.79 -5.29
CA SER A 4 16.67 -21.51 -5.33
C SER A 4 15.77 -20.29 -5.16
N VAL A 5 14.47 -20.46 -4.92
CA VAL A 5 13.58 -19.33 -4.65
C VAL A 5 13.65 -19.01 -3.17
N GLU A 6 14.52 -18.07 -2.83
CA GLU A 6 14.67 -17.54 -1.48
C GLU A 6 13.68 -16.40 -1.25
N CYS A 7 13.21 -16.29 -0.01
CA CYS A 7 12.37 -15.20 0.42
C CYS A 7 13.11 -13.87 0.29
N PRO A 8 12.44 -12.79 -0.16
CA PRO A 8 13.01 -11.46 -0.16
C PRO A 8 13.44 -11.00 1.25
N GLY A 9 14.44 -10.12 1.33
CA GLY A 9 15.07 -9.66 2.57
C GLY A 9 16.40 -10.35 2.88
N THR A 10 16.85 -10.23 4.13
CA THR A 10 18.09 -10.89 4.61
C THR A 10 17.76 -12.22 5.29
N PRO A 11 18.73 -13.15 5.44
CA PRO A 11 18.48 -14.44 6.08
C PRO A 11 17.91 -14.36 7.50
N ASP A 12 18.26 -13.31 8.24
CA ASP A 12 17.82 -12.99 9.61
C ASP A 12 16.56 -12.10 9.67
N ARG A 13 16.22 -11.41 8.57
CA ARG A 13 15.01 -10.59 8.41
C ARG A 13 14.35 -10.85 7.06
N ARG A 14 13.81 -12.07 6.90
CA ARG A 14 12.96 -12.39 5.75
C ARG A 14 11.73 -11.49 5.77
N CYS A 15 11.33 -11.01 4.60
CA CYS A 15 10.22 -10.06 4.47
C CYS A 15 10.38 -8.84 5.39
N SER A 16 11.63 -8.36 5.54
CA SER A 16 12.02 -7.26 6.42
C SER A 16 11.66 -7.45 7.91
N GLY A 17 11.24 -8.65 8.31
CA GLY A 17 10.67 -8.90 9.64
C GLY A 17 9.22 -8.44 9.82
N HIS A 18 8.53 -8.09 8.73
CA HIS A 18 7.17 -7.55 8.71
C HIS A 18 6.22 -8.37 7.81
N GLY A 19 6.49 -9.67 7.71
CA GLY A 19 5.67 -10.57 6.93
C GLY A 19 6.10 -12.02 7.07
N GLN A 20 5.24 -12.91 6.60
CA GLN A 20 5.50 -14.34 6.55
C GLN A 20 5.95 -14.73 5.14
N CYS A 21 7.08 -15.43 5.04
CA CYS A 21 7.50 -15.95 3.75
C CYS A 21 6.60 -17.12 3.32
N GLN A 22 6.20 -17.08 2.06
CA GLN A 22 5.54 -18.18 1.38
C GLN A 22 6.60 -19.14 0.81
N ASP A 23 7.24 -19.91 1.68
CA ASP A 23 8.22 -20.94 1.33
C ASP A 23 7.61 -22.36 1.28
N GLY A 24 8.28 -23.26 0.57
CA GLY A 24 7.87 -24.67 0.44
C GLY A 24 7.72 -25.14 -1.01
N SER A 25 7.39 -26.42 -1.18
CA SER A 25 7.36 -27.08 -2.50
C SER A 25 6.29 -26.54 -3.45
N ASP A 26 5.25 -25.92 -2.89
CA ASP A 26 4.05 -25.45 -3.60
C ASP A 26 3.86 -23.93 -3.46
N ARG A 27 4.86 -23.20 -2.97
CA ARG A 27 4.83 -21.75 -2.79
C ARG A 27 5.88 -21.06 -3.66
N ASP A 28 5.72 -19.76 -3.88
CA ASP A 28 6.46 -18.97 -4.86
C ASP A 28 7.58 -18.09 -4.26
N GLY A 29 7.85 -18.22 -2.95
CA GLY A 29 8.86 -17.42 -2.25
C GLY A 29 8.46 -15.97 -2.02
N THR A 30 7.19 -15.59 -2.21
CA THR A 30 6.72 -14.24 -1.94
C THR A 30 6.49 -13.97 -0.46
N CYS A 31 6.43 -12.70 -0.09
CA CYS A 31 6.13 -12.29 1.28
C CYS A 31 4.64 -11.95 1.46
N ALA A 32 4.00 -12.62 2.41
CA ALA A 32 2.71 -12.21 2.94
C ALA A 32 2.92 -11.16 4.04
N CYS A 33 2.77 -9.88 3.68
CA CYS A 33 3.04 -8.78 4.61
C CYS A 33 2.02 -8.67 5.74
N ASP A 34 2.51 -8.24 6.91
CA ASP A 34 1.70 -7.87 8.05
C ASP A 34 0.90 -6.59 7.76
N ALA A 35 -0.10 -6.30 8.60
CA ALA A 35 -0.92 -5.10 8.45
C ALA A 35 -0.05 -3.82 8.39
N HIS A 36 -0.41 -2.91 7.49
CA HIS A 36 0.31 -1.66 7.20
C HIS A 36 1.71 -1.83 6.58
N TRP A 37 2.15 -3.05 6.29
CA TRP A 37 3.40 -3.29 5.59
C TRP A 37 3.14 -3.74 4.16
N TYR A 38 3.94 -3.19 3.24
CA TYR A 38 3.76 -3.38 1.82
C TYR A 38 5.12 -3.47 1.13
N GLY A 39 5.08 -3.79 -0.16
CA GLY A 39 6.28 -4.06 -0.95
C GLY A 39 6.53 -5.56 -1.08
N PRO A 40 7.37 -5.96 -2.04
CA PRO A 40 7.78 -7.35 -2.22
C PRO A 40 8.53 -7.91 -1.00
N GLU A 41 9.15 -7.04 -0.21
CA GLU A 41 9.91 -7.40 0.99
C GLU A 41 9.21 -6.95 2.28
N CYS A 42 7.97 -6.46 2.22
CA CYS A 42 7.26 -5.86 3.37
C CYS A 42 8.06 -4.77 4.09
N ALA A 43 8.89 -4.02 3.35
CA ALA A 43 9.78 -3.00 3.90
C ALA A 43 9.12 -1.61 4.03
N VAL A 44 7.96 -1.41 3.41
CA VAL A 44 7.31 -0.10 3.36
C VAL A 44 6.14 -0.07 4.32
N PHE A 45 6.28 0.71 5.40
CA PHE A 45 5.19 0.99 6.32
C PHE A 45 4.26 2.07 5.74
N CYS A 46 2.96 1.83 5.80
CA CYS A 46 1.94 2.79 5.43
C CYS A 46 0.70 2.64 6.29
N ASP A 47 0.42 3.68 7.07
CA ASP A 47 -0.85 3.87 7.77
C ASP A 47 -1.61 5.00 7.04
N PRO A 48 -2.82 4.76 6.51
CA PRO A 48 -3.61 5.79 5.85
C PRO A 48 -3.83 7.05 6.71
N ASN A 49 -3.87 6.91 8.04
CA ASN A 49 -3.98 8.04 8.97
C ASN A 49 -2.70 8.87 9.08
N GLN A 50 -1.57 8.31 8.65
CA GLN A 50 -0.26 8.97 8.61
C GLN A 50 0.14 9.32 7.18
N CYS A 51 -0.77 9.17 6.21
CA CYS A 51 -0.50 9.54 4.84
C CYS A 51 -0.56 11.05 4.66
N PHE A 52 0.48 11.58 3.99
CA PHE A 52 0.77 13.01 3.80
C PHE A 52 1.28 13.72 5.07
N ASP A 53 1.95 14.85 4.88
CA ASP A 53 2.78 15.54 5.87
C ASP A 53 2.03 15.76 7.21
N PRO A 54 2.64 15.48 8.38
CA PRO A 54 2.01 15.57 9.70
C PRO A 54 1.36 16.94 10.02
N GLY A 55 1.73 18.01 9.29
CA GLY A 55 1.08 19.31 9.40
C GLY A 55 -0.29 19.43 8.71
N THR A 56 -0.73 18.40 7.98
CA THR A 56 -1.88 18.47 7.07
C THR A 56 -2.94 17.40 7.34
N TYR A 57 -3.00 16.95 8.60
CA TYR A 57 -3.95 15.94 9.03
C TYR A 57 -5.36 16.55 9.25
N PRO A 58 -6.45 15.88 8.82
CA PRO A 58 -6.49 14.65 8.03
C PRO A 58 -6.65 14.88 6.51
N ALA A 59 -5.98 14.04 5.70
CA ALA A 59 -6.30 13.86 4.28
C ALA A 59 -7.38 12.76 4.16
N PRO A 60 -8.68 13.12 4.11
CA PRO A 60 -9.79 12.18 4.37
C PRO A 60 -9.88 11.03 3.37
N HIS A 61 -9.41 11.24 2.15
CA HIS A 61 -9.43 10.25 1.09
C HIS A 61 -8.02 9.76 0.72
N ALA A 62 -7.08 9.79 1.68
CA ALA A 62 -5.79 9.14 1.54
C ALA A 62 -5.93 7.61 1.69
N GLN A 63 -5.12 6.86 0.94
CA GLN A 63 -5.01 5.41 1.06
C GLN A 63 -3.56 4.96 0.80
N CYS A 64 -3.24 3.77 1.29
CA CYS A 64 -1.99 3.09 0.97
C CYS A 64 -2.14 2.34 -0.34
N LYS A 65 -1.27 2.62 -1.32
CA LYS A 65 -1.24 1.93 -2.59
C LYS A 65 -0.93 0.44 -2.38
N PRO A 66 -1.82 -0.49 -2.80
CA PRO A 66 -1.56 -1.91 -2.70
C PRO A 66 -0.25 -2.29 -3.39
N GLY A 67 0.54 -3.15 -2.75
CA GLY A 67 1.80 -3.65 -3.29
C GLY A 67 3.01 -2.74 -3.11
N THR A 68 2.86 -1.40 -3.04
CA THR A 68 4.02 -0.49 -2.81
C THR A 68 4.02 0.17 -1.45
N GLY A 69 2.86 0.34 -0.79
CA GLY A 69 2.76 1.08 0.48
C GLY A 69 3.02 2.57 0.33
N LEU A 70 2.92 3.12 -0.88
CA LEU A 70 3.05 4.56 -1.08
C LEU A 70 1.69 5.20 -0.84
N CYS A 71 1.69 6.36 -0.19
CA CYS A 71 0.46 7.14 -0.01
C CYS A 71 -0.05 7.64 -1.37
N GLU A 72 -1.35 7.45 -1.61
CA GLU A 72 -2.05 8.00 -2.75
C GLU A 72 -3.48 8.42 -2.36
N CYS A 73 -4.13 9.21 -3.21
CA CYS A 73 -5.56 9.49 -3.02
C CYS A 73 -6.41 8.30 -3.51
N GLN A 74 -7.55 8.09 -2.85
CA GLN A 74 -8.56 7.12 -3.22
C GLN A 74 -9.03 7.35 -4.65
N ARG A 75 -8.91 6.32 -5.47
CA ARG A 75 -9.36 6.29 -6.87
C ARG A 75 -9.99 4.94 -7.14
N ASN A 76 -11.17 4.74 -6.56
CA ASN A 76 -11.88 3.47 -6.58
C ASN A 76 -13.39 3.74 -6.60
N MET A 77 -14.20 2.70 -6.36
CA MET A 77 -15.67 2.80 -6.41
C MET A 77 -16.28 3.79 -5.39
N THR A 78 -15.54 4.20 -4.36
CA THR A 78 -15.99 5.19 -3.37
C THR A 78 -15.64 6.63 -3.74
N GLY A 79 -14.95 6.87 -4.85
CA GLY A 79 -14.62 8.21 -5.33
C GLY A 79 -13.24 8.32 -6.00
N TYR A 80 -13.09 9.39 -6.78
CA TYR A 80 -11.87 9.73 -7.51
C TYR A 80 -11.33 11.07 -6.99
N TRP A 81 -10.39 10.96 -6.05
CA TRP A 81 -9.84 12.09 -5.30
C TRP A 81 -8.44 12.47 -5.78
N ALA A 82 -8.09 13.73 -5.61
CA ALA A 82 -6.82 14.33 -6.02
C ALA A 82 -6.39 15.44 -5.06
N GLY A 83 -5.23 16.05 -5.37
CA GLY A 83 -4.63 17.13 -4.57
C GLY A 83 -3.75 16.62 -3.43
N ALA A 84 -2.98 17.53 -2.83
CA ALA A 84 -2.02 17.20 -1.76
C ALA A 84 -2.70 16.71 -0.46
N GLN A 85 -3.99 16.99 -0.30
CA GLN A 85 -4.81 16.61 0.86
C GLN A 85 -5.91 15.60 0.51
N CYS A 86 -5.96 15.11 -0.74
CA CYS A 86 -7.01 14.21 -1.22
C CYS A 86 -8.43 14.73 -0.91
N ASN A 87 -8.68 16.03 -1.06
CA ASN A 87 -9.94 16.69 -0.73
C ASN A 87 -10.55 17.44 -1.92
N VAL A 88 -9.97 17.27 -3.12
CA VAL A 88 -10.52 17.80 -4.36
C VAL A 88 -10.79 16.65 -5.31
N CYS A 89 -11.80 16.78 -6.18
CA CYS A 89 -12.07 15.77 -7.19
C CYS A 89 -10.94 15.72 -8.22
N MET A 90 -10.66 14.51 -8.71
CA MET A 90 -9.86 14.33 -9.92
C MET A 90 -10.51 15.07 -11.09
N GLU A 91 -9.69 15.52 -12.05
CA GLU A 91 -10.19 16.13 -13.28
C GLU A 91 -11.21 15.24 -13.97
N GLY A 92 -12.37 15.81 -14.30
CA GLY A 92 -13.48 15.08 -14.89
C GLY A 92 -14.32 14.28 -13.89
N TYR A 93 -14.17 14.50 -12.58
CA TYR A 93 -15.08 13.95 -11.57
C TYR A 93 -15.71 15.05 -10.71
N TYR A 94 -16.94 14.81 -10.25
CA TYR A 94 -17.78 15.79 -9.56
C TYR A 94 -18.65 15.14 -8.47
N GLY A 95 -19.35 16.00 -7.73
CA GLY A 95 -20.24 15.61 -6.64
C GLY A 95 -19.52 15.56 -5.29
N VAL A 96 -20.29 15.29 -4.23
CA VAL A 96 -19.77 15.28 -2.85
C VAL A 96 -18.78 14.15 -2.59
N ASP A 97 -18.91 13.05 -3.34
CA ASP A 97 -18.04 11.88 -3.24
C ASP A 97 -17.05 11.76 -4.42
N CYS A 98 -16.98 12.77 -5.28
CA CYS A 98 -16.15 12.76 -6.50
C CYS A 98 -16.31 11.46 -7.31
N SER A 99 -17.54 10.96 -7.43
CA SER A 99 -17.88 9.68 -8.06
C SER A 99 -18.62 9.82 -9.38
N VAL A 100 -19.02 11.04 -9.75
CA VAL A 100 -19.74 11.35 -10.99
C VAL A 100 -18.74 11.82 -12.05
N PRO A 101 -18.64 11.17 -13.22
CA PRO A 101 -17.77 11.61 -14.32
C PRO A 101 -18.31 12.81 -15.11
#